data_AF-A0A7R7HXK7-F1
#
_entry.id   AF-A0A7R7HXK7-F1
#
_cell.length_a   1.000
_cell.length_b   1.000
_cell.length_c   1.000
_cell.angle_alpha   90.00
_cell.angle_beta   90.00
_cell.angle_gamma   90.00
#
_symmetry.space_group_name_H-M   'P 1'
#
loop_
_entity.id
_entity.type
_entity.pdbx_description
1 polymer ?
#
loop_
_entity_poly.entity_id
_entity_poly.type
_entity_poly.pdbx_seq_one_letter_code
_entity_poly.pdbx_strand_id
1 'polypeptide(L)'
;MATVEQRDDGWAATVPDGEQVLAHDPRSITWELREQLGARLGLSRSAAQQEIRVELADRSGRPVHGFVLLFVPLGPPADYGAVRSAPPAGCRWFGAELPGLRCVRPGPTRLAAIADTVAALQAGYGLAAEASDLGFEKPWEWSADPEHGTDLVAQLLLMAAQRAGQLGIDPGELARFLQTAHAGSAPAPPHPAAQGHL
;
A
#
# COMPACT_ATOMS: atom_id res chain seq x y z
N MET A 1 15.53 -14.12 -9.84
CA MET A 1 14.18 -13.68 -9.44
C MET A 1 13.56 -14.75 -8.57
N ALA A 2 13.01 -14.38 -7.42
CA ALA A 2 12.32 -15.30 -6.52
C ALA A 2 10.83 -15.35 -6.88
N THR A 3 10.27 -16.55 -6.98
CA THR A 3 8.83 -16.76 -7.20
C THR A 3 8.09 -16.67 -5.88
N VAL A 4 7.05 -15.83 -5.83
CA VAL A 4 6.22 -15.62 -4.63
C VAL A 4 4.84 -16.22 -4.84
N GLU A 5 4.37 -16.93 -3.82
CA GLU A 5 3.06 -17.53 -3.76
C GLU A 5 2.40 -17.22 -2.42
N GLN A 6 1.13 -16.82 -2.46
CA GLN A 6 0.31 -16.66 -1.26
C GLN A 6 -0.04 -18.03 -0.68
N ARG A 7 0.18 -18.20 0.63
CA ARG A 7 -0.14 -19.38 1.43
C ARG A 7 -1.16 -19.03 2.50
N ASP A 8 -1.68 -20.04 3.20
CA ASP A 8 -2.70 -19.89 4.23
C ASP A 8 -2.28 -19.04 5.42
N ASP A 9 -0.99 -18.88 5.67
CA ASP A 9 -0.41 -18.12 6.77
C ASP A 9 0.51 -16.97 6.33
N GLY A 10 0.75 -16.78 5.03
CA GLY A 10 1.64 -15.72 4.56
C GLY A 10 1.99 -15.81 3.08
N TRP A 11 3.25 -15.54 2.76
CA TRP A 11 3.80 -15.64 1.42
C TRP A 11 5.07 -16.48 1.45
N ALA A 12 5.06 -17.54 0.64
CA ALA A 12 6.25 -18.32 0.38
C ALA A 12 6.99 -17.70 -0.80
N ALA A 13 8.26 -17.34 -0.61
CA ALA A 13 9.11 -16.86 -1.68
C ALA A 13 10.26 -17.84 -1.90
N THR A 14 10.41 -18.31 -3.13
CA THR A 14 11.34 -19.38 -3.50
C THR A 14 12.34 -18.85 -4.52
N VAL A 15 13.63 -18.98 -4.26
CA VAL A 15 14.69 -18.63 -5.22
C VAL A 15 14.93 -19.81 -6.18
N PRO A 16 15.58 -19.59 -7.35
CA PRO A 16 15.77 -20.64 -8.35
C PRO A 16 16.47 -21.91 -7.83
N ASP A 17 17.34 -21.77 -6.83
CA ASP A 17 18.09 -22.89 -6.23
C ASP A 17 17.24 -23.73 -5.24
N GLY A 18 15.93 -23.47 -5.15
CA GLY A 18 14.96 -24.21 -4.34
C GLY A 18 14.83 -23.75 -2.89
N GLU A 19 15.67 -22.81 -2.45
CA GLU A 19 15.60 -22.21 -1.13
C GLU A 19 14.35 -21.33 -0.97
N GLN A 20 13.72 -21.37 0.20
CA GLN A 20 12.42 -20.75 0.45
C GLN A 20 12.38 -20.05 1.81
N VAL A 21 11.76 -18.87 1.83
CA VAL A 21 11.30 -18.19 3.05
C VAL A 21 9.78 -18.19 3.11
N LEU A 22 9.25 -18.16 4.34
CA LEU A 22 7.83 -17.94 4.61
C LEU A 22 7.70 -16.65 5.42
N ALA A 23 7.10 -15.62 4.81
CA ALA A 23 6.91 -14.32 5.42
C ALA A 23 5.44 -14.06 5.74
N HIS A 24 5.14 -13.63 6.97
CA HIS A 24 3.79 -13.19 7.37
C HIS A 24 3.51 -11.73 6.99
N ASP A 25 4.56 -10.91 6.83
CA ASP A 25 4.49 -9.54 6.32
C ASP A 25 5.13 -9.52 4.93
N PRO A 26 4.40 -9.17 3.86
CA PRO A 26 4.96 -9.19 2.52
C PRO A 26 6.10 -8.18 2.33
N ARG A 27 6.25 -7.21 3.23
CA ARG A 27 7.36 -6.25 3.24
C ARG A 27 8.68 -6.87 3.72
N SER A 28 8.65 -7.98 4.47
CA SER A 28 9.86 -8.65 4.96
C SER A 28 10.44 -9.66 3.99
N ILE A 29 9.70 -10.12 2.97
CA ILE A 29 10.13 -11.16 2.02
C ILE A 29 11.55 -10.93 1.48
N THR A 30 11.81 -9.74 0.94
CA THR A 30 13.13 -9.44 0.34
C THR A 30 14.23 -9.34 1.39
N TRP A 31 13.91 -8.84 2.58
CA TRP A 31 14.84 -8.80 3.69
C TRP A 31 15.23 -10.23 4.12
N GLU A 32 14.25 -11.12 4.27
CA GLU A 32 14.44 -12.50 4.75
C GLU A 32 15.25 -13.31 3.75
N LEU A 33 14.92 -13.18 2.45
CA LEU A 33 15.69 -13.81 1.39
C LEU A 33 17.14 -13.32 1.36
N ARG A 34 17.38 -12.02 1.55
CA ARG A 34 18.74 -11.48 1.60
C ARG A 34 19.52 -12.02 2.79
N GLU A 35 18.91 -12.07 3.98
CA GLU A 35 19.58 -12.64 5.15
C GLU A 35 19.94 -14.10 4.95
N GLN A 36 19.02 -14.90 4.43
CA GLN A 36 19.23 -16.33 4.24
C GLN A 36 20.32 -16.60 3.19
N LEU A 37 20.23 -15.93 2.02
CA LEU A 37 21.25 -16.01 0.98
C LEU A 37 22.60 -15.48 1.47
N GLY A 38 22.60 -14.41 2.25
CA GLY A 38 23.80 -13.82 2.85
C GLY A 38 24.50 -14.78 3.80
N ALA A 39 23.75 -15.44 4.69
CA ALA A 39 24.29 -16.44 5.60
C ALA A 39 24.94 -17.60 4.84
N ARG A 40 24.33 -18.06 3.74
CA ARG A 40 24.90 -19.09 2.86
C ARG A 40 26.21 -18.66 2.20
N LEU A 41 26.32 -17.38 1.85
CA LEU A 41 27.51 -16.79 1.24
C LEU A 41 28.57 -16.34 2.25
N GLY A 42 28.33 -16.53 3.55
CA GLY A 42 29.25 -16.08 4.62
C GLY A 42 29.28 -14.55 4.78
N LEU A 43 28.25 -13.84 4.31
CA LEU A 43 28.14 -12.39 4.43
C LEU A 43 27.60 -11.98 5.79
N SER A 44 28.04 -10.82 6.28
CA SER A 44 27.38 -10.15 7.40
C SER A 44 25.95 -9.74 6.99
N ARG A 45 25.07 -9.54 7.98
CA ARG A 45 23.70 -9.02 7.73
C ARG A 45 23.72 -7.73 6.92
N SER A 46 24.60 -6.79 7.25
CA SER A 46 24.72 -5.51 6.54
C SER A 46 25.15 -5.71 5.08
N ALA A 47 26.16 -6.55 4.84
CA ALA A 47 26.65 -6.86 3.50
C ALA A 47 25.53 -7.54 2.67
N ALA A 48 24.83 -8.51 3.25
CA ALA A 48 23.70 -9.18 2.61
C ALA A 48 22.61 -8.19 2.16
N GLN A 49 22.26 -7.20 3.00
CA GLN A 49 21.26 -6.20 2.64
C GLN A 49 21.71 -5.22 1.54
N GLN A 50 23.01 -4.92 1.46
CA GLN A 50 23.54 -3.98 0.49
C GLN A 50 23.86 -4.62 -0.87
N GLU A 51 24.41 -5.84 -0.84
CA GLU A 51 24.98 -6.52 -2.01
C GLU A 51 23.99 -7.44 -2.71
N ILE A 52 23.09 -8.10 -1.96
CA ILE A 52 22.16 -9.06 -2.56
C ILE A 52 20.92 -8.34 -3.09
N ARG A 53 20.71 -8.44 -4.40
CA ARG A 53 19.49 -7.98 -5.07
C ARG A 53 18.52 -9.15 -5.21
N VAL A 54 17.30 -8.94 -4.72
CA VAL A 54 16.20 -9.89 -4.82
C VAL A 54 15.05 -9.18 -5.49
N GLU A 55 14.64 -9.72 -6.62
CA GLU A 55 13.42 -9.33 -7.33
C GLU A 55 12.39 -10.42 -7.13
N LEU A 56 11.13 -10.02 -6.95
CA LEU A 56 10.01 -10.91 -6.71
C LEU A 56 9.15 -10.99 -7.97
N ALA A 57 8.68 -12.19 -8.30
CA ALA A 57 7.68 -12.39 -9.34
C ALA A 57 6.62 -13.42 -8.97
N ASP A 58 5.48 -13.36 -9.65
CA ASP A 58 4.50 -14.43 -9.63
C ASP A 58 4.98 -15.66 -10.40
N ARG A 59 4.19 -16.74 -10.41
CA ARG A 59 4.50 -17.97 -11.15
C ARG A 59 4.58 -17.79 -12.66
N SER A 60 4.02 -16.71 -13.20
CA SER A 60 4.11 -16.37 -14.63
C SER A 60 5.35 -15.52 -14.96
N GLY A 61 6.17 -15.18 -13.97
CA GLY A 61 7.36 -14.36 -14.14
C GLY A 61 7.09 -12.86 -14.15
N ARG A 62 5.87 -12.41 -13.83
CA ARG A 62 5.57 -10.97 -13.75
C ARG A 62 6.08 -10.39 -12.42
N PRO A 63 6.71 -9.20 -12.42
CA PRO A 63 7.14 -8.55 -11.19
C PRO A 63 5.98 -8.37 -10.21
N VAL A 64 6.22 -8.68 -8.94
CA VAL A 64 5.25 -8.48 -7.85
C VAL A 64 5.83 -7.62 -6.74
N HIS A 65 4.93 -6.94 -6.04
CA HIS A 65 5.29 -5.98 -5.00
C HIS A 65 4.54 -6.28 -3.71
N GLY A 66 5.28 -6.42 -2.62
CA GLY A 66 4.73 -6.56 -1.27
C GLY A 66 4.39 -5.21 -0.64
N PHE A 67 3.18 -5.03 -0.12
CA PHE A 67 2.77 -3.80 0.57
C PHE A 67 1.66 -4.03 1.58
N VAL A 68 1.40 -2.98 2.37
CA VAL A 68 0.35 -2.93 3.38
C VAL A 68 -0.53 -1.73 3.08
N LEU A 69 -1.85 -1.94 3.12
CA LEU A 69 -2.87 -0.90 3.13
C LEU A 69 -3.56 -0.96 4.49
N LEU A 70 -3.58 0.16 5.21
CA LEU A 70 -4.34 0.29 6.44
C LEU A 70 -5.69 0.93 6.13
N PHE A 71 -6.74 0.42 6.76
CA PHE A 71 -8.05 1.03 6.74
C PHE A 71 -8.20 1.84 8.03
N VAL A 72 -7.93 3.15 7.91
CA VAL A 72 -8.13 4.09 9.01
C VAL A 72 -9.33 4.96 8.62
N PRO A 73 -10.49 4.82 9.27
CA PRO A 73 -11.64 5.60 8.90
C PRO A 73 -11.44 7.07 9.28
N LEU A 74 -11.68 7.98 8.34
CA LEU A 74 -11.80 9.43 8.60
C LEU A 74 -13.20 9.85 9.09
N GLY A 75 -14.11 8.88 9.28
CA GLY A 75 -15.52 9.10 9.58
C GLY A 75 -16.11 7.93 10.38
N PRO A 76 -17.46 7.73 10.37
CA PRO A 76 -18.06 6.57 11.04
C PRO A 76 -17.45 5.26 10.51
N PRO A 77 -17.35 4.22 11.34
CA PRO A 77 -16.70 2.98 10.97
C PRO A 77 -17.37 2.38 9.73
N ALA A 78 -16.59 2.17 8.66
CA ALA A 78 -17.09 1.46 7.50
C ALA A 78 -17.22 -0.03 7.76
N ASP A 79 -18.18 -0.65 7.07
CA ASP A 79 -18.35 -2.09 7.09
C ASP A 79 -17.33 -2.76 6.16
N TYR A 80 -16.29 -3.33 6.77
CA TYR A 80 -15.27 -4.09 6.05
C TYR A 80 -15.60 -5.59 5.92
N GLY A 81 -16.80 -6.04 6.30
CA GLY A 81 -17.17 -7.45 6.33
C GLY A 81 -16.98 -8.15 4.99
N ALA A 82 -17.37 -7.50 3.90
CA ALA A 82 -17.19 -8.02 2.55
C ALA A 82 -15.70 -8.23 2.21
N VAL A 83 -14.85 -7.21 2.40
CA VAL A 83 -13.40 -7.29 2.14
C VAL A 83 -12.71 -8.29 3.06
N ARG A 84 -13.15 -8.39 4.32
CA ARG A 84 -12.62 -9.36 5.28
C ARG A 84 -12.91 -10.79 4.85
N SER A 85 -14.12 -11.04 4.35
CA SER A 85 -14.56 -12.38 3.93
C SER A 85 -13.95 -12.81 2.59
N ALA A 86 -13.76 -11.87 1.68
CA ALA A 86 -13.22 -12.10 0.35
C ALA A 86 -12.30 -10.93 -0.02
N PRO A 87 -11.03 -10.92 0.41
CA PRO A 87 -10.10 -9.85 0.04
C PRO A 87 -9.77 -9.93 -1.46
N PRO A 88 -9.33 -8.80 -2.08
CA PRO A 88 -8.82 -8.83 -3.44
C PRO A 88 -7.75 -9.90 -3.63
N ALA A 89 -7.71 -10.53 -4.81
CA ALA A 89 -6.71 -11.55 -5.12
C ALA A 89 -5.29 -11.04 -4.85
N GLY A 90 -4.45 -11.85 -4.20
CA GLY A 90 -3.10 -11.46 -3.77
C GLY A 90 -3.05 -10.67 -2.45
N CYS A 91 -4.19 -10.40 -1.82
CA CYS A 91 -4.27 -9.71 -0.53
C CYS A 91 -4.85 -10.60 0.58
N ARG A 92 -4.54 -10.24 1.82
CA ARG A 92 -5.03 -10.87 3.04
C ARG A 92 -5.48 -9.82 4.03
N TRP A 93 -6.66 -10.03 4.63
CA TRP A 93 -7.10 -9.26 5.78
C TRP A 93 -6.16 -9.45 6.97
N PHE A 94 -5.89 -8.36 7.70
CA PHE A 94 -5.26 -8.42 9.01
C PHE A 94 -5.83 -7.33 9.93
N GLY A 95 -5.59 -7.49 11.24
CA GLY A 95 -5.93 -6.50 12.25
C GLY A 95 -7.38 -6.55 12.73
N ALA A 96 -7.56 -6.44 14.04
CA ALA A 96 -8.86 -6.20 14.67
C ALA A 96 -9.03 -4.70 15.02
N GLU A 97 -7.99 -4.10 15.60
CA GLU A 97 -7.96 -2.68 16.00
C GLU A 97 -7.40 -1.75 14.90
N LEU A 98 -6.45 -2.26 14.11
CA LEU A 98 -5.89 -1.58 12.93
C LEU A 98 -6.14 -2.46 11.69
N PRO A 99 -7.38 -2.47 11.18
CA PRO A 99 -7.74 -3.31 10.05
C PRO A 99 -6.99 -2.90 8.78
N GLY A 100 -6.73 -3.86 7.92
CA GLY A 100 -6.07 -3.57 6.65
C GLY A 100 -5.84 -4.80 5.79
N LEU A 101 -5.12 -4.58 4.69
CA LEU A 101 -4.66 -5.62 3.77
C LEU A 101 -3.15 -5.70 3.72
N ARG A 102 -2.63 -6.92 3.83
CA ARG A 102 -1.28 -7.27 3.39
C ARG A 102 -1.37 -7.86 2.01
N CYS A 103 -0.61 -7.34 1.06
CA CYS A 103 -0.73 -7.71 -0.34
C CYS A 103 0.62 -8.05 -0.97
N VAL A 104 0.61 -9.01 -1.89
CA VAL A 104 1.63 -9.19 -2.93
C VAL A 104 0.91 -9.17 -4.27
N ARG A 105 1.14 -8.13 -5.06
CA ARG A 105 0.39 -7.89 -6.31
C ARG A 105 1.34 -7.62 -7.48
N PRO A 106 0.98 -8.08 -8.69
CA PRO A 106 1.73 -7.75 -9.88
C PRO A 106 1.60 -6.26 -10.21
N GLY A 107 2.62 -5.69 -10.82
CA GLY A 107 2.59 -4.32 -11.32
C GLY A 107 3.95 -3.88 -11.87
N PRO A 108 3.98 -2.89 -12.78
CA PRO A 108 5.23 -2.35 -13.31
C PRO A 108 6.08 -1.68 -12.21
N THR A 109 5.41 -1.10 -11.22
CA THR A 109 6.03 -0.52 -10.02
C THR A 109 5.18 -0.86 -8.80
N ARG A 110 5.75 -0.67 -7.61
CA ARG A 110 5.02 -0.84 -6.35
C ARG A 110 3.85 0.13 -6.26
N LEU A 111 4.01 1.37 -6.73
CA LEU A 111 2.96 2.38 -6.68
C LEU A 111 1.80 2.04 -7.61
N ALA A 112 2.09 1.52 -8.81
CA ALA A 112 1.07 1.01 -9.72
C ALA A 112 0.28 -0.16 -9.10
N ALA A 113 0.95 -1.13 -8.47
CA ALA A 113 0.30 -2.26 -7.82
C ALA A 113 -0.62 -1.82 -6.65
N ILE A 114 -0.23 -0.78 -5.92
CA ILE A 114 -1.05 -0.17 -4.87
C ILE A 114 -2.27 0.54 -5.48
N ALA A 115 -2.07 1.38 -6.49
CA ALA A 115 -3.16 2.07 -7.18
C ALA A 115 -4.22 1.12 -7.75
N ASP A 116 -3.79 0.05 -8.44
CA ASP A 116 -4.71 -0.96 -8.97
C ASP A 116 -5.49 -1.68 -7.85
N THR A 117 -4.88 -1.84 -6.68
CA THR A 117 -5.53 -2.45 -5.52
C THR A 117 -6.57 -1.51 -4.92
N VAL A 118 -6.26 -0.21 -4.82
CA VAL A 118 -7.20 0.82 -4.37
C VAL A 118 -8.38 0.92 -5.34
N ALA A 119 -8.12 0.96 -6.65
CA ALA A 119 -9.16 0.98 -7.67
C ALA A 119 -10.06 -0.26 -7.60
N ALA A 120 -9.47 -1.45 -7.39
CA ALA A 120 -10.24 -2.68 -7.20
C ALA A 120 -11.08 -2.68 -5.92
N LEU A 121 -10.58 -2.07 -4.84
CA LEU A 121 -11.33 -1.91 -3.59
C LEU A 121 -12.55 -1.00 -3.79
N GLN A 122 -12.36 0.11 -4.51
CA GLN A 122 -13.43 1.03 -4.84
C GLN A 122 -14.49 0.37 -5.73
N ALA A 123 -14.07 -0.27 -6.83
CA ALA A 123 -14.96 -0.89 -7.79
C ALA A 123 -15.70 -2.12 -7.23
N GLY A 124 -15.01 -2.92 -6.42
CA GLY A 124 -15.55 -4.20 -5.91
C GLY A 124 -16.31 -4.08 -4.59
N TYR A 125 -15.97 -3.09 -3.75
CA TYR A 125 -16.48 -3.02 -2.38
C TYR A 125 -17.02 -1.62 -2.01
N GLY A 126 -16.96 -0.66 -2.92
CA GLY A 126 -17.36 0.73 -2.63
C GLY A 126 -16.40 1.45 -1.66
N LEU A 127 -15.26 0.84 -1.34
CA LEU A 127 -14.27 1.41 -0.43
C LEU A 127 -13.32 2.30 -1.22
N ALA A 128 -13.57 3.60 -1.22
CA ALA A 128 -12.62 4.59 -1.69
C ALA A 128 -11.51 4.74 -0.64
N ALA A 129 -10.60 3.75 -0.55
CA ALA A 129 -9.48 3.65 0.39
C ALA A 129 -9.60 4.65 1.54
N GLU A 130 -10.54 4.40 2.45
CA GLU A 130 -10.85 5.33 3.54
C GLU A 130 -9.56 5.60 4.29
N ALA A 131 -9.17 6.88 4.25
CA ALA A 131 -7.79 7.27 4.18
C ALA A 131 -7.02 6.74 5.39
N SER A 132 -6.10 5.81 5.13
CA SER A 132 -4.91 5.62 5.96
C SER A 132 -4.47 7.01 6.42
N ASP A 133 -4.59 7.25 7.73
CA ASP A 133 -4.20 8.47 8.41
C ASP A 133 -3.00 9.06 7.66
N LEU A 134 -3.21 10.19 6.98
CA LEU A 134 -2.24 10.80 6.06
C LEU A 134 -1.04 11.39 6.84
N GLY A 135 -0.78 10.90 8.06
CA GLY A 135 0.10 11.48 9.04
C GLY A 135 -0.44 12.79 9.62
N PHE A 136 -1.75 13.02 9.49
CA PHE A 136 -2.42 14.22 9.97
C PHE A 136 -3.70 13.79 10.69
N GLU A 137 -3.65 13.85 12.02
CA GLU A 137 -4.84 13.64 12.83
C GLU A 137 -5.87 14.75 12.52
N LYS A 138 -7.09 14.34 12.21
CA LYS A 138 -8.29 15.18 12.10
C LYS A 138 -8.32 16.24 10.98
N PRO A 139 -8.11 15.85 9.71
CA PRO A 139 -8.19 16.79 8.58
C PRO A 139 -9.52 17.54 8.50
N TRP A 140 -10.63 16.95 8.96
CA TRP A 140 -11.96 17.59 9.00
C TRP A 140 -12.05 18.81 9.94
N GLU A 141 -11.19 18.94 10.96
CA GLU A 141 -11.13 20.13 11.81
C GLU A 141 -10.48 21.32 11.08
N TRP A 142 -9.73 21.06 10.01
CA TRP A 142 -8.87 22.04 9.32
C TRP A 142 -9.31 22.29 7.86
N SER A 143 -10.18 21.44 7.32
CA SER A 143 -10.69 21.51 5.94
C SER A 143 -12.12 22.05 5.83
N ALA A 144 -12.71 22.55 6.93
CA ALA A 144 -14.05 23.13 6.93
C ALA A 144 -14.13 24.42 6.08
N ASP A 145 -13.01 25.13 5.96
CA ASP A 145 -12.85 26.27 5.06
C ASP A 145 -12.14 25.82 3.76
N PRO A 146 -12.75 26.03 2.57
CA PRO A 146 -12.17 25.63 1.29
C PRO A 146 -10.76 26.15 1.01
N GLU A 147 -10.42 27.37 1.47
CA GLU A 147 -9.08 27.93 1.26
C GLU A 147 -8.03 27.18 2.08
N HIS A 148 -8.25 27.04 3.40
CA HIS A 148 -7.38 26.26 4.28
C HIS A 148 -7.31 24.77 3.87
N GLY A 149 -8.42 24.20 3.41
CA GLY A 149 -8.45 22.84 2.87
C GLY A 149 -7.57 22.68 1.63
N THR A 150 -7.53 23.68 0.76
CA THR A 150 -6.67 23.69 -0.44
C THR A 150 -5.19 23.77 -0.05
N ASP A 151 -4.84 24.63 0.91
CA ASP A 151 -3.47 24.73 1.42
C ASP A 151 -2.99 23.43 2.05
N LEU A 152 -3.84 22.74 2.82
CA LEU A 152 -3.53 21.45 3.41
C LEU A 152 -3.26 20.39 2.32
N VAL A 153 -4.11 20.31 1.30
CA VAL A 153 -3.90 19.40 0.16
C VAL A 153 -2.59 19.71 -0.56
N ALA A 154 -2.29 20.99 -0.80
CA ALA A 154 -1.04 21.40 -1.43
C ALA A 154 0.19 20.98 -0.60
N GLN A 155 0.15 21.16 0.72
CA GLN A 155 1.23 20.75 1.62
C GLN A 155 1.42 19.23 1.64
N LEU A 156 0.33 18.45 1.66
CA LEU A 156 0.38 16.99 1.59
C LEU A 156 1.00 16.51 0.27
N LEU A 157 0.61 17.11 -0.86
CA LEU A 157 1.18 16.81 -2.16
C LEU A 157 2.66 17.19 -2.24
N LEU A 158 3.07 18.32 -1.67
CA LEU A 158 4.49 18.73 -1.61
C LEU A 158 5.32 17.77 -0.77
N MET A 159 4.83 17.36 0.41
CA MET A 159 5.49 16.36 1.24
C MET A 159 5.60 15.02 0.51
N ALA A 160 4.52 14.56 -0.14
CA ALA A 160 4.52 13.34 -0.92
C ALA A 160 5.55 13.40 -2.06
N ALA A 161 5.57 14.50 -2.83
CA ALA A 161 6.52 14.71 -3.91
C ALA A 161 7.97 14.75 -3.42
N GLN A 162 8.26 15.44 -2.31
CA GLN A 162 9.59 15.47 -1.73
C GLN A 162 10.06 14.08 -1.29
N ARG A 163 9.19 13.30 -0.63
CA ARG A 163 9.51 11.92 -0.21
C ARG A 163 9.66 10.97 -1.39
N ALA A 164 8.82 11.11 -2.41
CA ALA A 164 8.93 10.36 -3.66
C ALA A 164 10.29 10.61 -4.34
N GLY A 165 10.72 11.87 -4.43
CA GLY A 165 12.03 12.23 -4.96
C GLY A 165 13.20 11.58 -4.20
N GLN A 166 13.12 11.52 -2.86
CA GLN A 166 14.11 10.81 -2.02
C GLN A 166 14.15 9.29 -2.29
N LEU A 167 13.05 8.71 -2.78
CA LEU A 167 12.93 7.29 -3.13
C LEU A 167 13.13 7.01 -4.63
N GLY A 168 13.43 8.04 -5.43
CA GLY A 168 13.60 7.90 -6.89
C GLY A 168 12.29 7.71 -7.66
N ILE A 169 11.14 7.99 -7.05
CA ILE A 169 9.83 7.96 -7.71
C ILE A 169 9.64 9.29 -8.43
N ASP A 170 9.39 9.25 -9.75
CA ASP A 170 9.23 10.46 -10.55
C ASP A 170 7.83 11.10 -10.37
N PRO A 171 7.68 12.42 -10.56
CA PRO A 171 6.39 13.10 -10.42
C PRO A 171 5.27 12.58 -11.34
N GLY A 172 5.61 12.06 -12.53
CA GLY A 172 4.65 11.45 -13.45
C GLY A 172 4.14 10.10 -12.97
N GLU A 173 4.94 9.33 -12.22
CA GLU A 173 4.46 8.13 -11.52
C GLU A 173 3.46 8.48 -10.40
N LEU A 174 3.74 9.52 -9.62
CA LEU A 174 2.79 10.03 -8.62
C LEU A 174 1.48 10.51 -9.24
N ALA A 175 1.54 11.24 -10.35
CA ALA A 175 0.34 11.70 -11.05
C ALA A 175 -0.51 10.50 -11.54
N ARG A 176 0.13 9.48 -12.11
CA ARG A 176 -0.56 8.25 -12.55
C ARG A 176 -1.18 7.48 -11.39
N PHE A 177 -0.51 7.44 -10.23
CA PHE A 177 -1.08 6.86 -9.02
C PHE A 177 -2.39 7.54 -8.63
N LEU A 178 -2.39 8.87 -8.53
CA LEU A 178 -3.60 9.63 -8.18
C LEU A 178 -4.73 9.42 -9.18
N GLN A 179 -4.43 9.45 -10.48
CA GLN A 179 -5.41 9.21 -11.54
C GLN A 179 -6.03 7.82 -11.46
N THR A 180 -5.22 6.79 -11.20
CA THR A 180 -5.68 5.40 -11.15
C THR A 180 -6.45 5.12 -9.86
N ALA A 181 -5.94 5.58 -8.72
CA ALA A 181 -6.56 5.37 -7.42
C ALA A 181 -7.92 6.09 -7.27
N HIS A 182 -8.15 7.18 -8.02
CA HIS A 182 -9.37 7.98 -7.95
C HIS A 182 -10.25 7.91 -9.21
N ALA A 183 -9.95 7.02 -10.17
CA ALA A 183 -10.70 6.92 -11.42
C ALA A 183 -12.22 6.70 -11.24
N GLY A 184 -12.67 6.22 -10.07
CA GLY A 184 -14.08 5.98 -9.73
C GLY A 184 -14.69 6.93 -8.69
N SER A 185 -13.96 7.93 -8.18
CA SER A 185 -14.47 8.82 -7.11
C SER A 185 -15.33 9.94 -7.69
N ALA A 186 -16.64 9.91 -7.42
CA ALA A 186 -17.50 11.09 -7.62
C ALA A 186 -17.04 12.22 -6.69
N PRO A 187 -17.13 13.50 -7.10
CA PRO A 187 -16.84 14.62 -6.21
C PRO A 187 -17.77 14.54 -4.99
N ALA A 188 -17.19 14.64 -3.79
CA ALA A 188 -17.97 14.72 -2.57
C ALA A 188 -18.87 15.96 -2.62
N PRO A 189 -20.13 15.87 -2.16
CA PRO A 189 -20.96 17.06 -2.01
C PRO A 189 -20.29 18.04 -1.03
N PRO A 190 -20.43 19.36 -1.24
CA PRO A 190 -19.88 20.35 -0.32
C PRO A 190 -20.42 20.10 1.10
N HIS A 191 -19.55 20.23 2.10
CA HIS A 191 -19.96 20.12 3.50
C HIS A 191 -21.10 21.11 3.79
N PRO A 192 -22.15 20.70 4.51
CA PRO A 192 -23.18 21.64 4.95
C PRO A 192 -22.49 22.69 5.83
N ALA A 193 -22.67 23.97 5.46
CA ALA A 193 -22.16 25.09 6.23
C ALA A 193 -22.53 24.91 7.71
N ALA A 194 -21.54 25.03 8.59
CA ALA A 194 -21.74 24.97 10.03
C ALA A 194 -22.91 25.90 10.40
N GLN A 195 -23.99 25.31 10.91
CA GLN A 195 -25.12 26.10 11.41
C GLN A 195 -24.60 26.91 12.59
N GLY A 196 -24.52 28.23 12.39
CA GLY A 196 -24.07 29.15 13.42
C GLY A 196 -24.94 28.99 14.67
N HIS A 197 -24.32 28.56 15.76
CA HIS A 197 -24.88 28.79 17.07
C HIS A 197 -24.57 30.24 17.46
N LEU A 198 -25.66 31.01 17.56
CA LEU A 198 -25.74 32.37 18.08
C LEU A 198 -25.11 32.51 19.46
#